data_AF-A0A371M5H2-F1
#
_entry.id   AF-A0A371M5H2-F1
#
_cell.length_a   1.000
_cell.length_b   1.000
_cell.length_c   1.000
_cell.angle_alpha   90.00
_cell.angle_beta   90.00
_cell.angle_gamma   90.00
#
_symmetry.space_group_name_H-M   'P 1'
#
loop_
_entity.id
_entity.type
_entity.pdbx_description
1 polymer ?
#
loop_
_entity_poly.entity_id
_entity_poly.type
_entity_poly.pdbx_seq_one_letter_code
_entity_poly.pdbx_strand_id
1 'polypeptide(L)'
;METNSTTNPRAAVQDANERCQTNTDRVEYVGMRVDGTPVVLKLTEHERLTPDRSLDLVRHSPAGFDWGYVGSGPAQLACALLLDYYDDENVAHQHYIQFRNEVISQLACDGPADCWHLTGDDIEAALGEFQDHHALTPDGGGPSASLPANWSAVSRTDRTVFQRRDIDHYVVLAEGSEEWLIILCAQGDRAYPAPLDHRTRPVEANPAPAVQELIAESNDLVEPDEEAT
;
A
#
# COMPACT_ATOMS: atom_id res chain seq x y z
N MET A 1 -27.76 48.75 31.94
CA MET A 1 -26.52 47.96 32.10
C MET A 1 -26.95 46.51 32.13
N GLU A 2 -26.93 45.85 30.98
CA GLU A 2 -27.04 44.39 30.92
C GLU A 2 -25.99 43.92 29.93
N THR A 3 -24.97 43.28 30.50
CA THR A 3 -23.97 42.47 29.80
C THR A 3 -24.60 41.12 29.47
N ASN A 4 -24.31 40.57 28.29
CA ASN A 4 -24.00 39.14 28.13
C ASN A 4 -23.42 38.90 26.72
N SER A 5 -22.10 39.06 26.64
CA SER A 5 -21.28 38.39 25.64
C SER A 5 -21.12 36.93 26.08
N THR A 6 -21.78 36.00 25.39
CA THR A 6 -21.43 34.58 25.43
C THR A 6 -20.92 34.20 24.05
N THR A 7 -19.62 34.37 23.85
CA THR A 7 -18.88 33.69 22.79
C THR A 7 -18.88 32.20 23.12
N ASN A 8 -19.61 31.41 22.35
CA ASN A 8 -19.64 29.97 22.51
C ASN A 8 -18.49 29.35 21.67
N PRO A 9 -17.43 28.79 22.29
CA PRO A 9 -16.29 28.23 21.56
C PRO A 9 -16.65 26.93 20.80
N ARG A 10 -17.87 26.41 20.98
CA ARG A 10 -18.33 25.15 20.35
C ARG A 10 -18.80 25.31 18.91
N ALA A 11 -19.14 26.52 18.47
CA ALA A 11 -19.56 26.76 17.08
C ALA A 11 -18.39 26.68 16.09
N ALA A 12 -17.18 27.12 16.50
CA ALA A 12 -16.02 27.16 15.61
C ALA A 12 -15.42 25.77 15.31
N VAL A 13 -15.62 24.78 16.18
CA VAL A 13 -15.13 23.41 16.01
C VAL A 13 -16.05 22.53 15.16
N GLN A 14 -17.34 22.86 15.06
CA GLN A 14 -18.26 22.17 14.13
C GLN A 14 -18.09 22.69 12.69
N ASP A 15 -17.90 23.99 12.52
CA ASP A 15 -17.69 24.66 11.22
C ASP A 15 -16.41 24.18 10.49
N ALA A 16 -15.38 23.78 11.23
CA ALA A 16 -14.14 23.24 10.66
C ALA A 16 -14.32 21.80 10.15
N ASN A 17 -15.02 20.95 10.90
CA ASN A 17 -15.24 19.55 10.52
C ASN A 17 -16.22 19.43 9.33
N GLU A 18 -17.25 20.28 9.27
CA GLU A 18 -18.20 20.33 8.16
C GLU A 18 -17.59 20.96 6.89
N ARG A 19 -16.62 21.88 7.01
CA ARG A 19 -15.84 22.39 5.87
C ARG A 19 -14.80 21.41 5.33
N CYS A 20 -14.21 20.57 6.18
CA CYS A 20 -13.32 19.51 5.72
C CYS A 20 -14.10 18.42 4.96
N GLN A 21 -15.31 18.07 5.42
CA GLN A 21 -16.16 17.06 4.79
C GLN A 21 -16.79 17.49 3.46
N THR A 22 -16.96 18.80 3.20
CA THR A 22 -17.61 19.29 1.97
C THR A 22 -16.66 19.49 0.79
N ASN A 23 -15.35 19.29 0.98
CA ASN A 23 -14.34 19.53 -0.06
C ASN A 23 -13.63 18.25 -0.55
N THR A 24 -13.70 17.15 0.21
CA THR A 24 -13.23 15.81 -0.20
C THR A 24 -14.16 15.15 -1.23
N ASP A 25 -15.44 15.54 -1.25
CA ASP A 25 -16.52 15.05 -2.12
C ASP A 25 -16.33 15.37 -3.62
N ARG A 26 -15.19 15.99 -3.98
CA ARG A 26 -14.88 16.38 -5.37
C ARG A 26 -13.38 16.37 -5.67
N VAL A 27 -12.62 15.53 -4.96
CA VAL A 27 -11.21 15.34 -5.28
C VAL A 27 -11.10 14.52 -6.55
N GLU A 28 -10.30 15.02 -7.50
CA GLU A 28 -10.05 14.36 -8.77
C GLU A 28 -8.56 14.30 -9.04
N TYR A 29 -8.06 13.10 -9.36
CA TYR A 29 -6.69 12.85 -9.75
C TYR A 29 -6.62 12.41 -11.20
N VAL A 30 -5.65 12.95 -11.93
CA VAL A 30 -5.32 12.51 -13.28
C VAL A 30 -3.85 12.17 -13.35
N GLY A 31 -3.52 11.03 -13.95
CA GLY A 31 -2.15 10.68 -14.27
C GLY A 31 -1.94 10.44 -15.74
N MET A 32 -0.78 10.91 -16.21
CA MET A 32 -0.35 10.82 -17.59
C MET A 32 1.17 10.72 -17.67
N ARG A 33 1.70 10.27 -18.81
CA ARG A 33 3.14 10.24 -19.03
C ARG A 33 3.55 11.42 -19.91
N VAL A 34 4.46 12.26 -19.41
CA VAL A 34 5.10 13.33 -20.19
C VAL A 34 6.52 12.87 -20.51
N ASP A 35 6.81 12.63 -21.80
CA ASP A 35 8.08 12.04 -22.25
C ASP A 35 8.45 10.74 -21.51
N GLY A 36 7.45 9.89 -21.26
CA GLY A 36 7.59 8.63 -20.51
C GLY A 36 7.63 8.79 -18.99
N THR A 37 7.74 10.03 -18.48
CA THR A 37 7.80 10.32 -17.05
C THR A 37 6.40 10.41 -16.46
N PRO A 38 6.09 9.63 -15.41
CA PRO A 38 4.85 9.73 -14.65
C PRO A 38 4.61 11.11 -14.05
N VAL A 39 3.46 11.71 -14.37
CA VAL A 39 2.97 12.96 -13.78
C VAL A 39 1.55 12.71 -13.28
N VAL A 40 1.29 13.08 -12.02
CA VAL A 40 -0.02 12.98 -11.38
C VAL A 40 -0.44 14.36 -10.89
N LEU A 41 -1.66 14.76 -11.22
CA LEU A 41 -2.24 16.05 -10.90
C LEU A 41 -3.49 15.85 -10.06
N LYS A 42 -3.63 16.62 -9.00
CA LYS A 42 -4.89 16.81 -8.26
C LYS A 42 -5.62 17.98 -8.91
N LEU A 43 -6.60 17.68 -9.74
CA LEU A 43 -7.31 18.68 -10.55
C LEU A 43 -8.10 19.67 -9.70
N THR A 44 -8.61 19.23 -8.55
CA THR A 44 -9.40 20.07 -7.63
C THR A 44 -8.59 21.26 -7.12
N GLU A 45 -7.29 21.05 -6.88
CA GLU A 45 -6.37 22.08 -6.38
C GLU A 45 -5.41 22.61 -7.46
N HIS A 46 -5.47 22.04 -8.67
CA HIS A 46 -4.56 22.33 -9.78
C HIS A 46 -3.08 22.17 -9.40
N GLU A 47 -2.82 21.19 -8.52
CA GLU A 47 -1.49 20.92 -7.98
C GLU A 47 -0.96 19.58 -8.49
N ARG A 48 0.38 19.48 -8.58
CA ARG A 48 1.05 18.21 -8.86
C ARG A 48 1.21 17.44 -7.56
N LEU A 49 0.72 16.20 -7.52
CA LEU A 49 1.01 15.29 -6.42
C LEU A 49 2.51 14.95 -6.44
N THR A 50 3.21 15.17 -5.33
CA THR A 50 4.64 14.83 -5.19
C THR A 50 4.83 13.59 -4.31
N PRO A 51 5.92 12.84 -4.50
CA PRO A 51 6.17 11.66 -3.69
C PRO A 51 6.63 11.99 -2.26
N ASP A 52 6.98 13.23 -1.93
CA ASP A 52 7.66 13.60 -0.69
C ASP A 52 6.93 13.10 0.57
N ARG A 53 5.64 13.45 0.74
CA ARG A 53 4.85 13.00 1.90
C ARG A 53 4.77 11.48 1.99
N SER A 54 4.51 10.83 0.87
CA SER A 54 4.43 9.37 0.82
C SER A 54 5.78 8.69 1.07
N LEU A 55 6.90 9.32 0.69
CA LEU A 55 8.26 8.83 0.92
C LEU A 55 8.69 8.95 2.38
N ASP A 56 8.16 9.93 3.10
CA ASP A 56 8.36 10.08 4.53
C ASP A 56 7.61 8.98 5.32
N LEU A 57 6.44 8.55 4.81
CA LEU A 57 5.68 7.44 5.39
C LEU A 57 6.25 6.06 4.99
N VAL A 58 6.37 5.79 3.69
CA VAL A 58 6.93 4.56 3.13
C VAL A 58 7.75 4.84 1.86
N ARG A 59 9.01 4.42 1.86
CA ARG A 59 9.99 4.74 0.81
C ARG A 59 10.10 3.66 -0.27
N HIS A 60 8.99 3.28 -0.89
CA HIS A 60 8.98 2.25 -1.95
C HIS A 60 9.78 2.65 -3.19
N SER A 61 9.61 3.88 -3.67
CA SER A 61 10.21 4.33 -4.93
C SER A 61 10.71 5.78 -4.84
N PRO A 62 11.98 5.99 -4.44
CA PRO A 62 12.62 7.31 -4.52
C PRO A 62 12.68 7.88 -5.94
N ALA A 63 12.54 7.02 -6.96
CA ALA A 63 12.48 7.41 -8.36
C ALA A 63 11.13 8.05 -8.75
N GLY A 64 10.11 7.93 -7.90
CA GLY A 64 8.78 8.52 -8.10
C GLY A 64 7.70 7.48 -8.38
N PHE A 65 6.55 7.98 -8.83
CA PHE A 65 5.34 7.22 -9.08
C PHE A 65 5.42 6.40 -10.36
N ASP A 66 4.58 5.37 -10.42
CA ASP A 66 4.30 4.60 -11.63
C ASP A 66 2.92 3.91 -11.49
N TRP A 67 2.41 3.25 -12.53
CA TRP A 67 1.10 2.57 -12.52
C TRP A 67 0.97 1.52 -13.62
N GLY A 68 -0.12 0.73 -13.58
CA GLY A 68 -0.43 -0.27 -14.60
C GLY A 68 0.25 -1.63 -14.40
N TYR A 69 0.84 -1.85 -13.23
CA TYR A 69 1.42 -3.13 -12.80
C TYR A 69 1.55 -3.17 -11.26
N VAL A 70 1.93 -4.32 -10.72
CA VAL A 70 2.26 -4.48 -9.29
C VAL A 70 3.76 -4.24 -9.08
N GLY A 71 4.13 -3.28 -8.23
CA GLY A 71 5.52 -2.99 -7.92
C GLY A 71 5.71 -1.75 -7.04
N SER A 72 6.96 -1.29 -6.91
CA SER A 72 7.33 -0.20 -5.99
C SER A 72 6.83 1.18 -6.42
N GLY A 73 6.91 1.54 -7.71
CA GLY A 73 6.35 2.80 -8.22
C GLY A 73 4.83 2.91 -8.00
N PRO A 74 4.05 1.87 -8.37
CA PRO A 74 2.62 1.77 -8.08
C PRO A 74 2.31 1.78 -6.58
N ALA A 75 3.13 1.14 -5.74
CA ALA A 75 2.98 1.18 -4.28
C ALA A 75 3.17 2.61 -3.73
N GLN A 76 4.18 3.32 -4.22
CA GLN A 76 4.44 4.71 -3.83
C GLN A 76 3.28 5.62 -4.23
N LEU A 77 2.73 5.44 -5.44
CA LEU A 77 1.57 6.19 -5.91
C LEU A 77 0.31 5.88 -5.08
N ALA A 78 0.06 4.61 -4.78
CA ALA A 78 -1.07 4.20 -3.94
C ALA A 78 -1.02 4.89 -2.56
N CYS A 79 0.15 4.86 -1.92
CA CYS A 79 0.36 5.54 -0.63
C CYS A 79 0.14 7.05 -0.75
N ALA A 80 0.70 7.69 -1.78
CA ALA A 80 0.53 9.13 -1.99
C ALA A 80 -0.92 9.54 -2.20
N LEU A 81 -1.69 8.79 -2.99
CA LEU A 81 -3.10 9.10 -3.25
C LEU A 81 -3.96 8.95 -1.99
N LEU A 82 -3.77 7.86 -1.24
CA LEU A 82 -4.52 7.66 0.01
C LEU A 82 -4.14 8.70 1.08
N LEU A 83 -2.85 9.03 1.19
CA LEU A 83 -2.37 10.02 2.15
C LEU A 83 -2.83 11.44 1.78
N ASP A 84 -2.88 11.79 0.49
CA ASP A 84 -3.41 13.09 0.05
C ASP A 84 -4.93 13.19 0.24
N TYR A 85 -5.65 12.09 0.00
CA TYR A 85 -7.10 12.06 0.06
C TYR A 85 -7.65 12.04 1.50
N TYR A 86 -7.14 11.14 2.35
CA TYR A 86 -7.62 10.99 3.73
C TYR A 86 -6.89 11.90 4.73
N ASP A 87 -5.72 12.42 4.37
CA ASP A 87 -4.81 13.12 5.29
C ASP A 87 -4.52 12.34 6.58
N ASP A 88 -4.52 11.00 6.49
CA ASP A 88 -4.34 10.07 7.59
C ASP A 88 -3.28 9.02 7.22
N GLU A 89 -2.16 9.04 7.96
CA GLU A 89 -1.04 8.10 7.76
C GLU A 89 -1.43 6.66 8.08
N ASN A 90 -2.30 6.42 9.06
CA ASN A 90 -2.72 5.08 9.44
C ASN A 90 -3.58 4.45 8.34
N VAL A 91 -4.58 5.19 7.85
CA VAL A 91 -5.43 4.74 6.73
C VAL A 91 -4.58 4.47 5.49
N ALA A 92 -3.67 5.38 5.16
CA ALA A 92 -2.78 5.21 4.02
C ALA A 92 -1.89 3.96 4.20
N HIS A 93 -1.25 3.80 5.36
CA HIS A 93 -0.34 2.68 5.65
C HIS A 93 -1.06 1.32 5.66
N GLN A 94 -2.28 1.27 6.17
CA GLN A 94 -3.09 0.07 6.24
C GLN A 94 -3.59 -0.40 4.87
N HIS A 95 -3.99 0.53 3.99
CA HIS A 95 -4.71 0.16 2.76
C HIS A 95 -3.92 0.27 1.46
N TYR A 96 -2.77 0.96 1.42
CA TYR A 96 -2.11 1.26 0.15
C TYR A 96 -1.65 0.02 -0.64
N ILE A 97 -1.35 -1.11 0.01
CA ILE A 97 -0.93 -2.34 -0.67
C ILE A 97 -2.11 -2.97 -1.43
N GLN A 98 -3.26 -3.07 -0.78
CA GLN A 98 -4.48 -3.58 -1.42
C GLN A 98 -4.96 -2.60 -2.50
N PHE A 99 -4.98 -1.31 -2.20
CA PHE A 99 -5.31 -0.27 -3.16
C PHE A 99 -4.39 -0.26 -4.38
N ARG A 100 -3.09 -0.50 -4.19
CA ARG A 100 -2.14 -0.71 -5.29
C ARG A 100 -2.57 -1.88 -6.17
N ASN A 101 -2.86 -3.03 -5.57
CA ASN A 101 -3.13 -4.25 -6.31
C ASN A 101 -4.44 -4.16 -7.09
N GLU A 102 -5.50 -3.66 -6.46
CA GLU A 102 -6.83 -3.67 -7.05
C GLU A 102 -7.07 -2.46 -7.97
N VAL A 103 -6.51 -1.29 -7.63
CA VAL A 103 -6.77 -0.03 -8.37
C VAL A 103 -5.56 0.39 -9.20
N ILE A 104 -4.42 0.69 -8.56
CA ILE A 104 -3.28 1.33 -9.24
C ILE A 104 -2.64 0.42 -10.30
N SER A 105 -2.64 -0.90 -10.07
CA SER A 105 -2.10 -1.88 -11.03
C SER A 105 -2.93 -1.97 -12.31
N GLN A 106 -4.19 -1.53 -12.28
CA GLN A 106 -5.12 -1.60 -13.41
C GLN A 106 -5.22 -0.28 -14.17
N LEU A 107 -4.65 0.81 -13.64
CA LEU A 107 -4.68 2.11 -14.31
C LEU A 107 -3.96 2.05 -15.65
N ALA A 108 -4.68 2.43 -16.70
CA ALA A 108 -4.16 2.51 -18.07
C ALA A 108 -4.43 3.89 -18.68
N CYS A 109 -3.53 4.32 -19.56
CA CYS A 109 -3.67 5.53 -20.36
C CYS A 109 -4.08 5.15 -21.79
N ASP A 110 -5.17 4.40 -21.95
CA ASP A 110 -5.63 3.86 -23.24
C ASP A 110 -6.77 4.67 -23.87
N GLY A 111 -7.29 5.66 -23.14
CA GLY A 111 -8.32 6.58 -23.62
C GLY A 111 -7.80 7.67 -24.58
N PRO A 112 -8.71 8.42 -25.22
CA PRO A 112 -8.37 9.47 -26.19
C PRO A 112 -7.56 10.64 -25.61
N ALA A 113 -7.54 10.79 -24.29
CA ALA A 113 -6.75 11.79 -23.58
C ALA A 113 -5.37 11.28 -23.11
N ASP A 114 -5.05 10.00 -23.33
CA ASP A 114 -3.79 9.36 -22.90
C ASP A 114 -3.49 9.59 -21.40
N CYS A 115 -4.53 9.51 -20.59
CA CYS A 115 -4.47 9.68 -19.15
C CYS A 115 -5.48 8.76 -18.45
N TRP A 116 -5.17 8.38 -17.21
CA TRP A 116 -6.17 7.81 -16.30
C TRP A 116 -6.78 8.91 -15.44
N HIS A 117 -7.99 8.67 -14.93
CA HIS A 117 -8.72 9.57 -14.03
C HIS A 117 -9.25 8.74 -12.86
N LEU A 118 -9.14 9.29 -11.65
CA LEU A 118 -9.59 8.67 -10.42
C LEU A 118 -10.22 9.75 -9.53
N THR A 119 -11.42 9.50 -9.04
CA THR A 119 -12.16 10.42 -8.17
C THR A 119 -12.09 10.00 -6.70
N GLY A 120 -12.46 10.90 -5.79
CA GLY A 120 -12.67 10.58 -4.38
C GLY A 120 -13.64 9.42 -4.20
N ASP A 121 -14.78 9.45 -4.91
CA ASP A 121 -15.77 8.37 -4.90
C ASP A 121 -15.18 7.01 -5.31
N ASP A 122 -14.29 6.98 -6.31
CA ASP A 122 -13.61 5.74 -6.72
C ASP A 122 -12.69 5.20 -5.61
N ILE A 123 -12.02 6.11 -4.87
CA ILE A 123 -11.15 5.77 -3.74
C ILE A 123 -11.98 5.22 -2.58
N GLU A 124 -13.06 5.90 -2.21
CA GLU A 124 -13.96 5.47 -1.14
C GLU A 124 -14.63 4.14 -1.48
N ALA A 125 -15.13 3.99 -2.72
CA ALA A 125 -15.73 2.75 -3.18
C ALA A 125 -14.74 1.58 -3.11
N ALA A 126 -13.50 1.77 -3.56
CA ALA A 126 -12.46 0.75 -3.47
C ALA A 126 -12.19 0.35 -2.01
N LEU A 127 -12.03 1.31 -1.10
CA LEU A 127 -11.75 1.00 0.32
C LEU A 127 -12.96 0.38 1.03
N GLY A 128 -14.19 0.77 0.66
CA GLY A 128 -15.42 0.12 1.15
C GLY A 128 -15.47 -1.36 0.77
N GLU A 129 -15.14 -1.69 -0.48
CA GLU A 129 -15.04 -3.09 -0.92
C GLU A 129 -13.96 -3.87 -0.17
N PHE A 130 -12.86 -3.22 0.22
CA PHE A 130 -11.77 -3.86 0.97
C PHE A 130 -12.19 -4.23 2.40
N GLN A 131 -12.97 -3.37 3.06
CA GLN A 131 -13.49 -3.63 4.41
C GLN A 131 -14.48 -4.80 4.42
N ASP A 132 -15.32 -4.92 3.38
CA ASP A 132 -16.24 -6.06 3.23
C ASP A 132 -15.51 -7.40 2.96
N HIS A 133 -14.31 -7.33 2.38
CA HIS A 133 -13.44 -8.48 2.12
C HIS A 133 -12.42 -8.74 3.23
N HIS A 134 -12.47 -8.02 4.36
CA HIS A 134 -11.59 -8.22 5.53
C HIS A 134 -11.91 -9.49 6.34
N ALA A 135 -12.15 -10.59 5.66
CA ALA A 135 -11.77 -11.88 6.20
C ALA A 135 -10.32 -12.10 5.76
N LEU A 136 -9.36 -11.85 6.66
CA LEU A 136 -7.95 -12.22 6.49
C LEU A 136 -7.87 -13.66 5.96
N THR A 137 -7.78 -13.84 4.64
CA THR A 137 -7.54 -15.16 4.07
C THR A 137 -6.05 -15.44 4.28
N PRO A 138 -5.67 -16.52 4.98
CA PRO A 138 -4.26 -16.90 5.17
C PRO A 138 -3.63 -17.43 3.88
N ASP A 139 -4.13 -17.04 2.69
CA ASP A 139 -3.82 -17.69 1.43
C ASP A 139 -2.36 -17.49 0.98
N GLY A 140 -1.55 -16.77 1.77
CA GLY A 140 -0.09 -16.89 1.80
C GLY A 140 0.60 -16.46 0.51
N GLY A 141 -0.19 -15.96 -0.45
CA GLY A 141 0.20 -15.85 -1.84
C GLY A 141 0.53 -17.20 -2.48
N GLY A 142 0.02 -17.45 -3.68
CA GLY A 142 0.75 -18.34 -4.60
C GLY A 142 2.16 -17.79 -4.86
N PRO A 143 3.09 -18.59 -5.41
CA PRO A 143 4.40 -18.07 -5.84
C PRO A 143 4.20 -16.85 -6.75
N SER A 144 4.85 -15.73 -6.42
CA SER A 144 4.63 -14.47 -7.13
C SER A 144 5.18 -14.54 -8.54
N ALA A 145 4.33 -14.30 -9.54
CA ALA A 145 4.72 -14.31 -10.96
C ALA A 145 5.57 -13.08 -11.35
N SER A 146 5.51 -12.00 -10.56
CA SER A 146 6.22 -10.75 -10.81
C SER A 146 6.70 -10.14 -9.49
N LEU A 147 7.92 -10.47 -9.09
CA LEU A 147 8.58 -9.81 -7.96
C LEU A 147 9.00 -8.38 -8.33
N PRO A 148 9.02 -7.44 -7.36
CA PRO A 148 9.57 -6.11 -7.59
C PRO A 148 11.02 -6.16 -8.12
N ALA A 149 11.43 -5.20 -8.95
CA ALA A 149 12.69 -5.26 -9.70
C ALA A 149 13.96 -5.46 -8.82
N ASN A 150 13.96 -4.94 -7.60
CA ASN A 150 15.06 -5.07 -6.63
C ASN A 150 15.18 -6.48 -6.01
N TRP A 151 14.18 -7.34 -6.19
CA TRP A 151 14.24 -8.76 -5.79
C TRP A 151 15.10 -9.62 -6.73
N SER A 152 15.55 -9.09 -7.87
CA SER A 152 16.46 -9.80 -8.79
C SER A 152 17.78 -10.24 -8.14
N ALA A 153 18.23 -9.55 -7.08
CA ALA A 153 19.41 -9.95 -6.30
C ALA A 153 19.14 -11.14 -5.36
N VAL A 154 17.88 -11.34 -4.96
CA VAL A 154 17.44 -12.37 -4.01
C VAL A 154 16.82 -13.57 -4.73
N SER A 155 16.21 -13.35 -5.91
CA SER A 155 15.63 -14.35 -6.79
C SER A 155 16.74 -15.16 -7.46
N ARG A 156 16.84 -16.43 -7.08
CA ARG A 156 17.77 -17.41 -7.65
C ARG A 156 16.99 -18.68 -7.99
N THR A 157 17.54 -19.53 -8.84
CA THR A 157 16.86 -20.76 -9.31
C THR A 157 16.57 -21.75 -8.17
N ASP A 158 17.34 -21.68 -7.08
CA ASP A 158 17.19 -22.44 -5.82
C ASP A 158 16.22 -21.80 -4.82
N ARG A 159 15.48 -20.74 -5.21
CA ARG A 159 14.65 -19.95 -4.30
C ARG A 159 13.24 -19.74 -4.82
N THR A 160 12.27 -19.91 -3.94
CA THR A 160 10.86 -19.60 -4.19
C THR A 160 10.43 -18.47 -3.26
N VAL A 161 9.76 -17.45 -3.81
CA VAL A 161 9.26 -16.31 -3.04
C VAL A 161 7.74 -16.32 -3.07
N PHE A 162 7.15 -16.34 -1.88
CA PHE A 162 5.72 -16.18 -1.64
C PHE A 162 5.48 -14.74 -1.20
N GLN A 163 4.52 -14.06 -1.82
CA GLN A 163 4.21 -12.66 -1.50
C GLN A 163 2.80 -12.59 -0.90
N ARG A 164 2.67 -11.92 0.24
CA ARG A 164 1.37 -11.58 0.81
C ARG A 164 0.67 -10.54 -0.06
N ARG A 165 -0.62 -10.75 -0.35
CA ARG A 165 -1.42 -9.85 -1.20
C ARG A 165 -1.91 -8.62 -0.45
N ASP A 166 -2.06 -8.76 0.85
CA ASP A 166 -2.72 -7.84 1.76
C ASP A 166 -1.73 -6.98 2.54
N ILE A 167 -0.50 -7.45 2.74
CA ILE A 167 0.57 -6.72 3.43
C ILE A 167 1.91 -6.88 2.72
N ASP A 168 2.85 -5.96 2.95
CA ASP A 168 4.15 -5.93 2.27
C ASP A 168 5.17 -6.94 2.83
N HIS A 169 4.69 -8.16 3.08
CA HIS A 169 5.47 -9.27 3.60
C HIS A 169 5.69 -10.35 2.54
N TYR A 170 6.84 -11.00 2.64
CA TYR A 170 7.32 -11.99 1.71
C TYR A 170 7.91 -13.17 2.48
N VAL A 171 7.64 -14.40 2.05
CA VAL A 171 8.33 -15.59 2.55
C VAL A 171 9.27 -16.10 1.47
N VAL A 172 10.56 -16.15 1.78
CA VAL A 172 11.61 -16.64 0.90
C VAL A 172 12.00 -18.04 1.35
N LEU A 173 11.74 -19.03 0.51
CA LEU A 173 12.19 -20.40 0.67
C LEU A 173 13.45 -20.61 -0.18
N ALA A 174 14.55 -21.00 0.43
CA ALA A 174 15.82 -21.28 -0.23
C ALA A 174 16.30 -22.71 0.07
N GLU A 175 16.69 -23.45 -0.97
CA GLU A 175 17.26 -24.79 -0.85
C GLU A 175 18.78 -24.70 -0.60
N GLY A 176 19.23 -25.17 0.55
CA GLY A 176 20.64 -25.39 0.86
C GLY A 176 21.06 -26.84 0.64
N SER A 177 22.35 -27.13 0.74
CA SER A 177 22.88 -28.50 0.55
C SER A 177 22.48 -29.48 1.65
N GLU A 178 22.15 -28.99 2.84
CA GLU A 178 21.78 -29.81 4.01
C GLU A 178 20.47 -29.34 4.66
N GLU A 179 20.08 -28.07 4.45
CA GLU A 179 18.92 -27.46 5.09
C GLU A 179 18.17 -26.53 4.13
N TRP A 180 16.84 -26.48 4.27
CA TRP A 180 16.01 -25.38 3.83
C TRP A 180 16.21 -24.17 4.73
N LEU A 181 16.34 -22.98 4.12
CA LEU A 181 16.26 -21.70 4.80
C LEU A 181 14.97 -20.99 4.39
N ILE A 182 14.17 -20.60 5.38
CA ILE A 182 12.86 -19.97 5.18
C ILE A 182 12.89 -18.63 5.89
N ILE A 183 12.67 -17.53 5.18
CA ILE A 183 12.82 -16.17 5.72
C ILE A 183 11.54 -15.40 5.50
N LEU A 184 10.92 -14.90 6.58
CA LEU A 184 9.90 -13.87 6.49
C LEU A 184 10.60 -12.52 6.36
N CYS A 185 10.26 -11.77 5.32
CA CYS A 185 10.82 -10.46 5.04
C CYS A 185 9.72 -9.43 4.86
N ALA A 186 9.99 -8.18 5.22
CA ALA A 186 9.24 -7.03 4.72
C ALA A 186 10.14 -6.22 3.80
N GLN A 187 9.60 -5.74 2.68
CA GLN A 187 10.33 -4.84 1.81
C GLN A 187 10.30 -3.42 2.37
N GLY A 188 9.09 -2.95 2.67
CA GLY A 188 8.76 -1.57 2.99
C GLY A 188 9.50 -0.60 2.09
N ASP A 189 10.26 0.24 2.77
CA ASP A 189 10.96 1.41 2.27
C ASP A 189 12.41 1.10 1.82
N ARG A 190 12.82 -0.17 1.93
CA ARG A 190 14.23 -0.58 1.89
C ARG A 190 14.68 -0.84 0.47
N ALA A 191 15.98 -0.74 0.20
CA ALA A 191 16.54 -1.16 -1.08
C ALA A 191 16.50 -2.69 -1.26
N TYR A 192 16.52 -3.43 -0.15
CA TYR A 192 16.50 -4.89 -0.09
C TYR A 192 15.48 -5.36 0.95
N PRO A 193 14.85 -6.53 0.74
CA PRO A 193 13.94 -7.10 1.70
C PRO A 193 14.67 -7.30 3.02
N ALA A 194 14.06 -6.86 4.11
CA ALA A 194 14.65 -7.04 5.41
C ALA A 194 14.02 -8.23 6.13
N PRO A 195 14.83 -9.12 6.70
CA PRO A 195 14.33 -10.25 7.45
C PRO A 195 13.60 -9.76 8.71
N LEU A 196 12.36 -10.20 8.86
CA LEU A 196 11.57 -10.08 10.08
C LEU A 196 11.76 -11.32 10.96
N ASP A 197 11.78 -12.50 10.34
CA ASP A 197 12.07 -13.77 11.01
C ASP A 197 12.65 -14.81 10.04
N HIS A 198 13.22 -15.88 10.57
CA HIS A 198 13.74 -16.99 9.76
C HIS A 198 13.68 -18.34 10.47
N ARG A 199 13.65 -19.42 9.68
CA ARG A 199 13.65 -20.80 10.16
C ARG A 199 14.53 -21.66 9.27
N THR A 200 15.14 -22.68 9.87
CA THR A 200 15.81 -23.75 9.13
C THR A 200 15.11 -25.09 9.33
N ARG A 201 15.17 -25.94 8.30
CA ARG A 201 14.67 -27.32 8.33
C ARG A 201 15.63 -28.22 7.56
N PRO A 202 15.81 -29.50 7.95
CA PRO A 202 16.58 -30.45 7.14
C PRO A 202 16.05 -30.53 5.71
N VAL A 203 16.92 -30.66 4.70
CA VAL A 203 16.52 -30.66 3.28
C VAL A 203 15.55 -31.81 2.93
N GLU A 204 15.62 -32.92 3.67
CA GLU A 204 14.73 -34.07 3.51
C GLU A 204 13.33 -33.85 4.09
N ALA A 205 13.13 -32.81 4.90
CA ALA A 205 11.84 -32.46 5.47
C ALA A 205 11.03 -31.61 4.49
N ASN A 206 9.71 -31.79 4.48
CA ASN A 206 8.80 -30.91 3.71
C ASN A 206 8.82 -29.49 4.32
N PRO A 207 9.21 -28.44 3.57
CA PRO A 207 9.27 -27.08 4.10
C PRO A 207 7.89 -26.39 4.18
N ALA A 208 6.87 -26.92 3.52
CA ALA A 208 5.55 -26.28 3.42
C ALA A 208 4.89 -25.93 4.77
N PRO A 209 4.92 -26.79 5.82
CA PRO A 209 4.38 -26.42 7.13
C PRO A 209 5.09 -25.22 7.76
N ALA A 210 6.42 -25.13 7.61
CA ALA A 210 7.18 -24.02 8.18
C ALA A 210 6.96 -22.70 7.41
N VAL A 211 6.67 -22.77 6.11
CA VAL A 211 6.18 -21.63 5.33
C VAL A 211 4.83 -21.15 5.87
N GLN A 212 3.89 -22.06 6.13
CA GLN A 212 2.57 -21.73 6.69
C GLN A 212 2.67 -21.13 8.11
N GLU A 213 3.57 -21.62 8.94
CA GLU A 213 3.81 -21.07 10.28
C GLU A 213 4.34 -19.63 10.22
N LEU A 214 5.30 -19.33 9.34
CA LEU A 214 5.79 -17.95 9.15
C LEU A 214 4.72 -17.03 8.55
N ILE A 215 3.81 -17.55 7.72
CA ILE A 215 2.64 -16.80 7.22
C ILE A 215 1.69 -16.47 8.37
N ALA A 216 1.47 -17.41 9.30
CA ALA A 216 0.65 -17.17 10.48
C ALA A 216 1.30 -16.14 11.41
N GLU A 217 2.60 -16.25 11.69
CA GLU A 217 3.34 -15.26 12.50
C GLU A 217 3.36 -13.88 11.85
N SER A 218 3.40 -13.83 10.51
CA SER A 218 3.22 -12.59 9.77
C SER A 218 1.87 -11.92 10.03
N ASN A 219 0.81 -12.65 10.39
CA ASN A 219 -0.47 -12.03 10.79
C ASN A 219 -0.38 -11.39 12.17
N ASP A 220 0.38 -11.98 13.09
CA ASP A 220 0.55 -11.45 14.45
C ASP A 220 1.40 -10.17 14.48
N LEU A 221 2.11 -9.88 13.39
CA LEU A 221 2.87 -8.63 13.19
C LEU A 221 2.01 -7.47 12.66
N VAL A 222 0.76 -7.73 12.28
CA VAL A 222 -0.19 -6.69 11.91
C VAL A 222 -0.77 -6.11 13.20
N GLU A 223 -0.55 -4.82 13.45
CA GLU A 223 -1.17 -4.17 14.60
C GLU A 223 -2.70 -4.27 14.49
N PRO A 224 -3.41 -4.68 15.57
CA PRO A 224 -4.86 -4.79 15.53
C PRO A 224 -5.47 -3.41 15.31
N ASP A 225 -6.54 -3.34 14.49
CA ASP A 225 -7.32 -2.11 14.29
C ASP A 225 -7.74 -1.53 15.66
N GLU A 226 -7.17 -0.38 16.03
CA GLU A 226 -7.54 0.35 17.25
C GLU A 226 -8.88 1.11 17.09
N GLU A 227 -9.89 0.56 16.42
CA GLU A 227 -11.26 1.13 16.44
C GLU A 227 -12.35 0.05 16.42
N ALA A 228 -12.65 -0.50 17.59
CA ALA A 228 -13.97 -1.03 17.92
C ALA A 228 -14.19 -0.97 19.44
N THR A 229 -14.50 0.21 19.98
CA THR A 229 -15.14 0.35 21.31
C THR A 229 -16.19 1.44 21.29
#